data_AF-A0A1H7F957-F1
#
_entry.id   AF-A0A1H7F957-F1
#
_cell.length_a   1.000
_cell.length_b   1.000
_cell.length_c   1.000
_cell.angle_alpha   90.00
_cell.angle_beta   90.00
_cell.angle_gamma   90.00
#
_symmetry.space_group_name_H-M   'P 1'
#
loop_
_entity.id
_entity.type
_entity.pdbx_description
1 polymer ?
#
loop_
_entity_poly.entity_id
_entity_poly.type
_entity_poly.pdbx_seq_one_letter_code
_entity_poly.pdbx_strand_id
1 'polypeptide(L)'
;MELCSLTLFLSVAILLTDERRLYPLVYFAGIGGALQAVLTPNLGYPFPHFRFFHFFVVHIAIIMTALYMTWVRGYRPTWKSIAWTMVFLNVSALLVGLVNLAVGSNYMFLMRKPDTASLLDLLGPHPVYIVVEELIALSLFILMHVAFFVIPDRMRRSRRRKPEPASLSSTGG
;
A
#
# COMPACT_ATOMS: atom_id res chain seq x y z
N MET A 1 -10.38 8.33 -5.58
CA MET A 1 -9.75 8.67 -6.89
C MET A 1 -8.43 9.43 -6.73
N GLU A 2 -8.26 10.26 -5.70
CA GLU A 2 -7.04 11.08 -5.53
C GLU A 2 -5.78 10.27 -5.17
N LEU A 3 -5.84 9.42 -4.14
CA LEU A 3 -4.69 8.59 -3.74
C LEU A 3 -4.27 7.61 -4.85
N CYS A 4 -5.23 7.10 -5.64
CA CYS A 4 -4.94 6.23 -6.78
C CYS A 4 -4.23 6.98 -7.92
N SER A 5 -4.64 8.21 -8.21
CA SER A 5 -3.95 9.04 -9.20
C SER A 5 -2.51 9.33 -8.77
N LEU A 6 -2.32 9.67 -7.50
CA LEU A 6 -1.00 9.89 -6.93
C LEU A 6 -0.13 8.62 -6.96
N THR A 7 -0.66 7.46 -6.58
CA THR A 7 0.10 6.21 -6.62
C THR A 7 0.37 5.73 -8.05
N LEU A 8 -0.50 6.03 -9.02
CA LEU A 8 -0.24 5.80 -10.43
C LEU A 8 0.95 6.63 -10.92
N PHE A 9 0.99 7.93 -10.63
CA PHE A 9 2.14 8.77 -10.99
C PHE A 9 3.42 8.30 -10.32
N LEU A 10 3.36 7.91 -9.05
CA LEU A 10 4.52 7.32 -8.35
C LEU A 10 4.96 5.99 -8.99
N SER A 11 4.01 5.18 -9.48
CA SER A 11 4.29 3.90 -10.16
C SER A 11 4.99 4.14 -11.50
N VAL A 12 4.56 5.14 -12.27
CA VAL A 12 5.27 5.55 -13.50
C VAL A 12 6.65 6.11 -13.17
N ALA A 13 6.73 7.02 -12.19
CA ALA A 13 8.00 7.64 -11.80
C ALA A 13 9.02 6.61 -11.35
N ILE A 14 8.64 5.61 -10.56
CA ILE A 14 9.57 4.59 -10.10
C ILE A 14 10.01 3.64 -11.22
N LEU A 15 9.14 3.30 -12.17
CA LEU A 15 9.52 2.49 -13.32
C LEU A 15 10.52 3.19 -14.23
N LEU A 16 10.43 4.52 -14.35
CA LEU A 16 11.32 5.33 -15.17
C LEU A 16 12.65 5.65 -14.46
N THR A 17 12.61 5.97 -13.16
CA THR A 17 13.77 6.46 -12.41
C THR A 17 14.50 5.38 -11.62
N ASP A 18 13.85 4.26 -11.34
CA ASP A 18 14.29 3.23 -10.40
C ASP A 18 14.69 3.79 -9.02
N GLU A 19 14.08 4.89 -8.58
CA GLU A 19 14.45 5.55 -7.34
C GLU A 19 13.92 4.79 -6.10
N ARG A 20 14.84 4.33 -5.25
CA ARG A 20 14.54 3.54 -4.04
C ARG A 20 13.65 4.26 -3.04
N ARG A 21 13.67 5.59 -3.01
CA ARG A 21 12.81 6.39 -2.11
C ARG A 21 11.32 6.32 -2.47
N LEU A 22 10.99 6.06 -3.73
CA LEU A 22 9.61 5.96 -4.20
C LEU A 22 9.00 4.58 -3.91
N TYR A 23 9.84 3.54 -3.83
CA TYR A 23 9.40 2.17 -3.65
C TYR A 23 8.50 1.96 -2.41
N PRO A 24 8.87 2.43 -1.20
CA PRO A 24 7.98 2.33 -0.05
C PRO A 24 6.58 2.90 -0.30
N LEU A 25 6.51 4.04 -0.99
CA LEU A 25 5.24 4.72 -1.25
C LEU A 25 4.36 3.88 -2.18
N VAL A 26 4.94 3.37 -3.28
CA VAL A 26 4.22 2.51 -4.23
C VAL A 26 3.87 1.15 -3.61
N TYR A 27 4.75 0.59 -2.78
CA TYR A 27 4.51 -0.67 -2.11
C TYR A 27 3.39 -0.56 -1.08
N PHE A 28 3.51 0.34 -0.10
CA PHE A 28 2.55 0.47 0.99
C PHE A 28 1.26 1.16 0.56
N ALA A 29 1.35 2.40 0.07
CA ALA A 29 0.17 3.17 -0.31
C ALA A 29 -0.44 2.68 -1.63
N GLY A 30 0.39 2.26 -2.59
CA GLY A 30 -0.08 1.73 -3.87
C GLY A 30 -0.82 0.41 -3.72
N ILE A 31 -0.23 -0.62 -3.11
CA ILE A 31 -0.93 -1.91 -2.90
C ILE A 31 -2.13 -1.73 -1.97
N GLY A 32 -1.96 -1.05 -0.83
CA GLY A 32 -3.04 -0.88 0.15
C GLY A 32 -4.24 -0.15 -0.43
N GLY A 33 -4.00 1.00 -1.08
CA GLY A 33 -5.06 1.78 -1.73
C GLY A 33 -5.68 1.07 -2.92
N ALA A 34 -4.87 0.43 -3.77
CA ALA A 34 -5.39 -0.25 -4.95
C ALA A 34 -6.23 -1.48 -4.59
N LEU A 35 -5.79 -2.25 -3.59
CA LEU A 35 -6.54 -3.41 -3.10
C LEU A 35 -7.89 -3.00 -2.50
N GLN A 36 -7.91 -1.94 -1.69
CA GLN A 36 -9.16 -1.42 -1.10
C GLN A 36 -10.14 -0.98 -2.20
N ALA A 37 -9.66 -0.28 -3.23
CA ALA A 37 -10.46 0.18 -4.34
C ALA A 37 -10.98 -0.96 -5.24
N VAL A 38 -10.21 -2.04 -5.41
CA VAL A 38 -10.65 -3.23 -6.15
C VAL A 38 -11.68 -4.05 -5.35
N LEU A 39 -11.54 -4.14 -4.02
CA LEU A 39 -12.46 -4.87 -3.15
C LEU A 39 -13.77 -4.13 -2.89
N THR A 40 -13.72 -2.80 -2.84
CA THR A 40 -14.90 -1.94 -2.63
C THR A 40 -15.01 -0.89 -3.74
N PRO A 41 -15.28 -1.32 -4.98
CA PRO A 41 -15.30 -0.42 -6.12
C PRO A 41 -16.50 0.53 -6.02
N ASN A 42 -16.23 1.82 -5.89
CA ASN A 42 -17.23 2.87 -6.01
C ASN A 42 -17.25 3.41 -7.45
N LEU A 43 -17.90 2.67 -8.35
CA LEU A 43 -17.98 3.00 -9.78
C LEU A 43 -19.34 3.62 -10.11
N GLY A 44 -19.33 4.86 -10.61
CA GLY A 44 -20.54 5.48 -11.19
C GLY A 44 -20.99 4.87 -12.52
N TYR A 45 -20.16 4.01 -13.13
CA TYR A 45 -20.44 3.35 -14.41
C TYR A 45 -20.30 1.83 -14.25
N PRO A 46 -21.40 1.06 -14.38
CA PRO A 46 -21.35 -0.39 -14.28
C PRO A 46 -20.76 -1.02 -15.55
N PHE A 47 -20.50 -2.33 -15.47
CA PHE A 47 -20.15 -3.15 -16.62
C PHE A 47 -21.25 -3.05 -17.71
N PRO A 48 -20.92 -3.00 -19.01
CA PRO A 48 -19.60 -3.12 -19.64
C PRO A 48 -18.99 -1.77 -20.11
N HIS A 49 -19.07 -0.71 -19.30
CA HIS A 49 -18.54 0.58 -19.72
C HIS A 49 -17.00 0.61 -19.74
N PHE A 50 -16.37 1.33 -20.69
CA PHE A 50 -14.90 1.47 -20.77
C PHE A 50 -14.26 1.87 -19.43
N ARG A 51 -14.90 2.78 -18.69
CA ARG A 51 -14.44 3.25 -17.37
C ARG A 51 -14.38 2.13 -16.31
N PHE A 52 -15.22 1.10 -16.43
CA PHE A 52 -15.16 -0.08 -15.57
C PHE A 52 -13.84 -0.82 -15.79
N PHE A 53 -13.51 -1.16 -17.03
CA PHE A 53 -12.26 -1.87 -17.35
C PHE A 53 -11.02 -1.03 -17.02
N HIS A 54 -11.02 0.24 -17.42
CA HIS A 54 -9.93 1.17 -17.12
C HIS A 54 -9.63 1.23 -15.62
N PHE A 55 -10.66 1.26 -14.78
CA PHE A 55 -10.50 1.22 -13.33
C PHE A 55 -9.71 -0.02 -12.89
N PHE A 56 -10.19 -1.23 -13.19
CA PHE A 56 -9.48 -2.44 -12.74
C PHE A 56 -8.07 -2.56 -13.32
N VAL A 57 -7.88 -2.22 -14.59
CA VAL A 57 -6.56 -2.29 -15.25
C VAL A 57 -5.55 -1.39 -14.54
N VAL A 58 -5.90 -0.14 -14.25
CA VAL A 58 -5.02 0.81 -13.57
C VAL A 58 -4.66 0.32 -12.16
N HIS A 59 -5.63 -0.17 -11.41
CA HIS A 59 -5.40 -0.61 -10.03
C HIS A 59 -4.55 -1.88 -9.98
N ILE A 60 -4.79 -2.83 -10.88
CA ILE A 60 -3.95 -4.01 -11.04
C ILE A 60 -2.53 -3.61 -11.46
N ALA A 61 -2.36 -2.64 -12.37
CA ALA A 61 -1.05 -2.17 -12.81
C ALA A 61 -0.22 -1.55 -11.66
N ILE A 62 -0.85 -0.81 -10.74
CA ILE A 62 -0.19 -0.27 -9.54
C ILE A 62 0.33 -1.41 -8.67
N ILE A 63 -0.51 -2.42 -8.38
CA ILE A 63 -0.12 -3.59 -7.59
C ILE A 63 1.03 -4.33 -8.28
N MET A 64 0.91 -4.58 -9.58
CA MET A 64 1.93 -5.27 -10.37
C MET A 64 3.26 -4.51 -10.38
N THR A 65 3.24 -3.18 -10.42
CA THR A 65 4.45 -2.35 -10.32
C THR A 65 5.18 -2.58 -9.00
N ALA A 66 4.45 -2.54 -7.88
CA ALA A 66 5.02 -2.81 -6.57
C ALA A 66 5.61 -4.22 -6.46
N LEU A 67 4.90 -5.23 -6.99
CA LEU A 67 5.35 -6.62 -7.00
C LEU A 67 6.57 -6.82 -7.92
N TYR A 68 6.59 -6.18 -9.09
CA TYR A 68 7.72 -6.20 -10.02
C TYR A 68 8.98 -5.66 -9.35
N MET A 69 8.91 -4.49 -8.70
CA MET A 69 10.06 -3.93 -8.00
C MET A 69 10.53 -4.83 -6.84
N THR A 70 9.60 -5.53 -6.18
CA THR A 70 9.92 -6.44 -5.09
C THR A 70 10.62 -7.72 -5.57
N TRP A 71 10.05 -8.39 -6.57
CA TRP A 71 10.50 -9.73 -6.99
C TRP A 71 11.54 -9.70 -8.09
N VAL A 72 11.44 -8.76 -9.04
CA VAL A 72 12.37 -8.67 -10.18
C VAL A 72 13.55 -7.78 -9.83
N ARG A 73 13.31 -6.58 -9.29
CA ARG A 73 14.39 -5.65 -8.90
C ARG A 73 14.97 -5.95 -7.51
N GLY A 74 14.33 -6.82 -6.72
CA GLY A 74 14.81 -7.23 -5.41
C GLY A 74 14.69 -6.15 -4.33
N TYR A 75 13.81 -5.16 -4.52
CA TYR A 75 13.63 -4.07 -3.56
C TYR A 75 12.94 -4.62 -2.31
N ARG A 76 13.34 -4.11 -1.15
CA ARG A 76 12.79 -4.54 0.13
C ARG A 76 12.47 -3.33 1.00
N PRO A 77 11.25 -3.20 1.52
CA PRO A 77 10.91 -2.16 2.46
C PRO A 77 11.54 -2.49 3.81
N THR A 78 11.79 -1.46 4.60
CA THR A 78 12.30 -1.58 5.98
C THR A 78 11.27 -1.03 6.96
N TRP A 79 11.45 -1.25 8.25
CA TRP A 79 10.63 -0.60 9.28
C TRP A 79 10.65 0.94 9.17
N LYS A 80 11.81 1.53 8.79
CA LYS A 80 11.91 2.97 8.51
C LYS A 80 11.07 3.38 7.31
N SER A 81 10.88 2.49 6.34
CA SER A 81 10.05 2.72 5.16
C SER A 81 8.56 2.84 5.49
N ILE A 82 8.09 2.16 6.55
CA ILE A 82 6.72 2.34 7.06
C ILE A 82 6.55 3.76 7.59
N ALA A 83 7.44 4.20 8.49
CA ALA A 83 7.41 5.56 9.03
C ALA A 83 7.52 6.63 7.93
N TRP A 84 8.40 6.43 6.94
CA TRP A 84 8.53 7.32 5.79
C TRP A 84 7.21 7.44 5.01
N THR A 85 6.52 6.31 4.76
CA THR A 85 5.27 6.32 4.02
C THR A 85 4.15 6.99 4.82
N MET A 86 4.09 6.77 6.13
CA MET A 86 3.13 7.44 7.02
C MET A 86 3.34 8.96 7.02
N VAL A 87 4.59 9.43 7.12
CA VAL A 87 4.90 10.87 7.05
C VAL A 87 4.48 11.44 5.70
N PHE A 88 4.79 10.74 4.60
CA PHE A 88 4.40 11.19 3.26
C PHE A 88 2.88 11.30 3.09
N LEU A 89 2.12 10.32 3.60
CA LEU A 89 0.65 10.34 3.54
C LEU A 89 0.08 11.49 4.38
N ASN A 90 0.59 11.69 5.59
CA ASN A 90 0.15 12.79 6.46
C ASN A 90 0.48 14.18 5.89
N VAL A 91 1.67 14.36 5.32
CA VAL A 91 2.05 15.62 4.65
C VAL A 91 1.16 15.85 3.44
N SER A 92 0.90 14.81 2.63
CA SER A 92 0.00 14.90 1.48
C SER A 92 -1.42 15.28 1.92
N ALA A 93 -1.93 14.65 2.99
CA ALA A 93 -3.24 14.97 3.56
C ALA A 93 -3.29 16.41 4.10
N LEU A 94 -2.26 16.87 4.80
CA LEU A 94 -2.17 18.24 5.29
C LEU A 94 -2.20 19.26 4.15
N LEU A 95 -1.43 19.04 3.08
CA LEU A 95 -1.41 19.92 1.92
C LEU A 95 -2.78 19.99 1.24
N VAL A 96 -3.44 18.84 1.04
CA VAL A 96 -4.80 18.80 0.49
C VAL A 96 -5.80 19.48 1.43
N GLY A 97 -5.65 19.32 2.75
CA GLY A 97 -6.45 20.00 3.77
C GLY A 97 -6.32 21.52 3.73
N LEU A 98 -5.11 22.04 3.52
CA LEU A 98 -4.86 23.48 3.38
C LEU A 98 -5.50 24.03 2.09
N VAL A 99 -5.38 23.31 0.97
CA VAL A 99 -6.04 23.69 -0.29
C VAL A 99 -7.56 23.66 -0.12
N ASN A 100 -8.09 22.65 0.56
CA ASN A 100 -9.51 22.57 0.89
C ASN A 100 -10.00 23.78 1.69
N LEU A 101 -9.23 24.22 2.69
CA LEU A 101 -9.57 25.39 3.48
C LEU A 101 -9.57 26.67 2.64
N ALA A 102 -8.61 26.81 1.73
CA ALA A 102 -8.48 27.96 0.85
C ALA A 102 -9.58 28.05 -0.23
N VAL A 103 -10.00 26.91 -0.77
CA VAL A 103 -10.98 26.82 -1.87
C VAL A 103 -12.41 26.55 -1.37
N GLY A 104 -12.57 26.22 -0.08
CA GLY A 104 -13.85 25.81 0.49
C GLY A 104 -14.32 24.42 0.04
N SER A 105 -13.43 23.62 -0.54
CA SER A 105 -13.72 22.25 -1.01
C SER A 105 -13.49 21.20 0.09
N ASN A 106 -13.95 19.97 -0.13
CA ASN A 106 -13.78 18.86 0.81
C ASN A 106 -13.17 17.62 0.14
N TYR A 107 -12.05 17.82 -0.57
CA TYR A 107 -11.29 16.73 -1.17
C TYR A 107 -10.74 15.78 -0.11
N MET A 108 -10.70 14.48 -0.44
CA MET A 108 -10.33 13.40 0.49
C MET A 108 -11.16 13.35 1.78
N PHE A 109 -12.31 14.06 1.83
CA PHE A 109 -13.17 14.16 3.02
C PHE A 109 -12.41 14.60 4.27
N LEU A 110 -11.40 15.46 4.13
CA LEU A 110 -10.55 15.87 5.24
C LEU A 110 -11.19 16.92 6.15
N MET A 111 -12.17 17.69 5.64
CA MET A 111 -12.82 18.75 6.41
C MET A 111 -14.22 18.35 6.91
N ARG A 112 -14.93 17.49 6.17
CA ARG A 112 -16.29 17.02 6.49
C ARG A 112 -16.47 15.60 5.96
N LYS A 113 -17.36 14.80 6.56
CA LYS A 113 -17.70 13.48 6.03
C LYS A 113 -18.44 13.60 4.68
N PRO A 114 -18.44 12.55 3.83
CA PRO A 114 -19.37 12.48 2.71
C PRO A 114 -20.82 12.46 3.23
N ASP A 115 -21.75 13.14 2.55
CA ASP A 115 -23.19 13.07 2.87
C ASP A 115 -23.82 11.69 2.54
N THR A 116 -23.06 10.82 1.88
CA THR A 116 -23.44 9.44 1.57
C THR A 116 -22.96 8.48 2.65
N ALA A 117 -23.86 7.59 3.11
CA ALA A 117 -23.54 6.52 4.06
C ALA A 117 -22.24 5.79 3.66
N SER A 118 -21.24 5.90 4.52
CA SER A 118 -19.88 5.42 4.25
C SER A 118 -19.37 4.62 5.45
N LEU A 119 -18.40 3.73 5.24
CA LEU A 119 -17.65 3.10 6.34
C LEU A 119 -17.09 4.16 7.32
N LEU A 120 -16.86 5.39 6.84
CA LEU A 120 -16.49 6.57 7.62
C LEU A 120 -17.49 6.94 8.72
N ASP A 121 -18.78 6.63 8.57
CA ASP A 121 -19.80 6.90 9.59
C ASP A 121 -19.60 6.02 10.82
N LEU A 122 -19.05 4.82 10.61
CA LEU A 122 -18.72 3.87 11.67
C LEU A 122 -17.45 4.28 12.46
N LEU A 123 -16.62 5.18 11.92
CA LEU A 123 -15.30 5.53 12.46
C LEU A 123 -15.32 6.74 13.42
N GLY A 124 -16.50 7.29 13.73
CA GLY A 124 -16.65 8.38 14.72
C GLY A 124 -16.58 9.81 14.15
N PRO A 125 -16.80 10.85 14.97
CA PRO A 125 -16.84 12.25 14.53
C PRO A 125 -15.48 12.76 14.06
N HIS A 126 -15.46 13.81 13.24
CA HIS A 126 -14.21 14.52 12.94
C HIS A 126 -13.58 15.06 14.25
N PRO A 127 -12.27 14.92 14.49
CA PRO A 127 -11.21 14.36 13.64
C PRO A 127 -10.87 12.88 13.92
N VAL A 128 -11.66 12.19 14.74
CA VAL A 128 -11.37 10.83 15.24
C VAL A 128 -11.24 9.82 14.09
N TYR A 129 -12.08 9.91 13.06
CA TYR A 129 -11.99 8.97 11.93
C TYR A 129 -10.65 9.08 11.17
N ILE A 130 -10.01 10.25 11.12
CA ILE A 130 -8.70 10.44 10.47
C ILE A 130 -7.63 9.65 11.22
N VAL A 131 -7.67 9.69 12.56
CA VAL A 131 -6.77 8.90 13.41
C VAL A 131 -7.04 7.41 13.24
N VAL A 132 -8.31 7.00 13.14
CA VAL A 132 -8.65 5.59 12.92
C VAL A 132 -8.20 5.11 11.54
N GLU A 133 -8.37 5.91 10.49
CA GLU A 133 -7.83 5.60 9.15
C GLU A 133 -6.30 5.47 9.18
N GLU A 134 -5.62 6.35 9.92
CA GLU A 134 -4.17 6.28 10.11
C GLU A 134 -3.75 4.97 10.81
N LEU A 135 -4.48 4.56 11.86
CA LEU A 135 -4.25 3.29 12.56
C LEU A 135 -4.52 2.08 11.66
N ILE A 136 -5.56 2.12 10.84
CA ILE A 136 -5.87 1.07 9.87
C ILE A 136 -4.74 0.97 8.84
N ALA A 137 -4.30 2.10 8.27
CA ALA A 137 -3.20 2.14 7.32
C ALA A 137 -1.90 1.59 7.93
N LEU A 138 -1.55 2.03 9.14
CA LEU A 138 -0.38 1.54 9.87
C LEU A 138 -0.46 0.03 10.11
N SER A 139 -1.62 -0.47 10.54
CA SER A 139 -1.85 -1.90 10.79
C SER A 139 -1.70 -2.72 9.51
N LEU A 140 -2.26 -2.26 8.40
CA LEU A 140 -2.11 -2.88 7.08
C LEU A 140 -0.65 -2.88 6.61
N PHE A 141 0.08 -1.78 6.80
CA PHE A 141 1.49 -1.69 6.41
C PHE A 141 2.38 -2.64 7.22
N ILE A 142 2.14 -2.74 8.53
CA ILE A 142 2.84 -3.71 9.38
C ILE A 142 2.51 -5.13 8.93
N LEU A 143 1.23 -5.46 8.73
CA LEU A 143 0.80 -6.78 8.29
C LEU A 143 1.47 -7.18 6.97
N MET A 144 1.47 -6.28 5.99
CA MET A 144 2.07 -6.52 4.69
C MET A 144 3.59 -6.69 4.80
N HIS A 145 4.28 -5.85 5.57
CA HIS A 145 5.72 -5.99 5.79
C HIS A 145 6.06 -7.32 6.47
N VAL A 146 5.27 -7.72 7.47
CA VAL A 146 5.47 -8.98 8.19
C VAL A 146 5.23 -10.19 7.30
N ALA A 147 4.10 -10.20 6.58
CA ALA A 147 3.69 -11.32 5.73
C ALA A 147 4.67 -11.57 4.57
N PHE A 148 5.12 -10.51 3.89
CA PHE A 148 5.95 -10.64 2.69
C PHE A 148 7.45 -10.68 2.94
N PHE A 149 7.96 -10.15 4.07
CA PHE A 149 9.40 -10.08 4.31
C PHE A 149 9.83 -10.77 5.61
N VAL A 150 9.16 -10.52 6.74
CA VAL A 150 9.58 -11.05 8.04
C VAL A 150 9.38 -12.56 8.13
N ILE A 151 8.22 -13.08 7.74
CA ILE A 151 7.93 -14.52 7.78
C ILE A 151 8.87 -15.30 6.84
N PRO A 152 9.03 -14.91 5.56
CA PRO A 152 9.93 -15.62 4.65
C PRO A 152 11.40 -15.56 5.10
N ASP A 153 11.86 -14.43 5.64
CA ASP A 153 13.24 -14.31 6.12
C ASP A 153 13.50 -15.20 7.35
N ARG A 154 12.53 -15.29 8.28
CA ARG A 154 12.61 -16.22 9.43
C ARG A 154 12.62 -17.68 8.99
N MET A 155 11.76 -18.06 8.05
CA MET A 155 11.72 -19.43 7.51
C MET A 155 13.02 -19.82 6.80
N ARG A 156 13.61 -18.91 6.02
CA ARG A 156 14.91 -19.13 5.37
C ARG A 156 16.04 -19.31 6.39
N ARG A 157 16.06 -18.52 7.47
CA ARG A 157 17.04 -18.67 8.56
C ARG A 157 16.90 -20.00 9.30
N SER A 158 15.67 -20.44 9.56
CA SER A 158 15.41 -21.72 10.22
C SER A 158 15.85 -22.92 9.36
N ARG A 159 15.65 -22.86 8.03
CA ARG A 159 16.13 -23.91 7.12
C ARG A 159 17.66 -24.01 7.08
N ARG A 160 18.37 -22.89 7.12
CA ARG A 160 19.85 -22.88 7.14
C ARG A 160 20.47 -23.40 8.43
N ARG A 161 19.72 -23.43 9.55
CA ARG A 161 20.19 -23.93 10.85
C ARG A 161 20.03 -25.44 11.03
N LYS A 162 19.30 -26.14 10.15
CA LYS A 162 19.15 -27.60 10.26
C LYS A 162 20.46 -28.23 9.77
N PRO A 163 21.23 -28.94 10.62
CA PRO A 163 22.44 -29.63 10.19
C PRO A 163 22.05 -30.68 9.14
N GLU A 164 22.84 -30.79 8.08
CA GLU A 164 22.73 -31.90 7.12
C GLU A 164 22.94 -33.21 7.91
N PRO A 165 22.06 -34.22 7.79
CA PRO A 165 22.26 -35.48 8.49
C PRO A 165 23.60 -36.05 8.03
N ALA A 166 24.53 -36.21 8.97
CA ALA A 166 25.86 -36.76 8.71
C ALA A 166 25.69 -38.05 7.90
N SER A 167 26.17 -38.05 6.66
CA SER A 167 26.23 -39.23 5.82
C SER A 167 26.99 -40.30 6.60
N LEU A 168 26.29 -41.33 7.04
CA LEU A 168 26.87 -42.50 7.69
C LEU A 168 27.90 -43.10 6.74
N SER A 169 29.18 -42.82 7.00
CA SER A 169 30.30 -43.50 6.36
C SER A 169 30.33 -44.93 6.88
N SER A 170 29.59 -45.82 6.23
CA SER A 170 29.77 -47.26 6.38
C SER A 170 31.04 -47.67 5.63
N THR A 171 32.18 -47.48 6.28
CA THR A 171 33.43 -48.20 5.94
C THR A 171 33.90 -48.90 7.20
N GLY A 172 33.74 -50.21 7.19
CA GLY A 172 34.24 -51.14 8.19
C GLY A 172 34.12 -52.55 7.62
N GLY A 173 35.01 -52.85 6.67
CA GLY A 173 35.35 -54.22 6.28
C GLY A 173 36.42 -54.79 7.17
#